data_AF-A0A151Z8R6-F1
#
_entry.id   AF-A0A151Z8R6-F1
#
_cell.length_a   1.000
_cell.length_b   1.000
_cell.length_c   1.000
_cell.angle_alpha   90.00
_cell.angle_beta   90.00
_cell.angle_gamma   90.00
#
_symmetry.space_group_name_H-M   'P 1'
#
loop_
_entity.id
_entity.type
_entity.pdbx_description
1 polymer ?
#
loop_
_entity_poly.entity_id
_entity_poly.type
_entity_poly.pdbx_seq_one_letter_code
_entity_poly.pdbx_strand_id
1 'polypeptide(L)'
;MNERGPHSRGHWLNKDNQLEYLSWLFEKLSMRYQTEDKVKDDRYFEQWYKVQKSDFSDNGGRGLLLIYNDSVYNLLRNLYPQYEWLPWKFKSTPKNIWKDMENQQRYMKWLGDKLNYVTSNQWYGVSKQDFIQNHGYGLLQLYNGSPVKVVLSVLGDHFKIWKFKNLPREALKDEKVLLEFMQYAREYYEIKEPREWYRVSWSQLRDIGGYSLIKKNGGIYETLKLVYPENVGVWNARMFSQPGKKSSQRLLKIYLEQLFIGVDVHEDYRDSKLKYKDLSTFPFHLDFYVPEFRLAFEYQGKQHYQDTKAFGDSEIYKKRDKEKREICNQNQIQIIEIPYWWNNDITSLIGTITQECSSPIQQLVLQNYSKNQQQQDVKNNLNSTTPSLQSFTTISYNENSKSLKFPPIPKSYQKLTTNKKKYFIN
;
A
#
# COMPACT_ATOMS: atom_id res chain seq x y z
N MET A 1 -41.06 2.40 -40.42
CA MET A 1 -40.32 3.58 -40.90
C MET A 1 -39.37 3.12 -42.00
N ASN A 2 -39.77 3.25 -43.26
CA ASN A 2 -38.91 2.97 -44.42
C ASN A 2 -38.08 4.22 -44.74
N GLU A 3 -36.84 3.99 -45.17
CA GLU A 3 -35.99 4.86 -46.00
C GLU A 3 -36.36 6.36 -45.96
N ARG A 4 -35.80 7.11 -44.99
CA ARG A 4 -35.88 8.58 -45.03
C ARG A 4 -34.52 9.14 -45.42
N GLY A 5 -34.51 9.83 -46.56
CA GLY A 5 -33.43 10.69 -47.02
C GLY A 5 -33.12 11.84 -46.05
N PRO A 6 -32.28 12.81 -46.45
CA PRO A 6 -31.69 13.79 -45.54
C PRO A 6 -32.75 14.47 -44.67
N HIS A 7 -32.59 14.33 -43.35
CA HIS A 7 -33.49 14.92 -42.36
C HIS A 7 -33.57 16.44 -42.55
N SER A 8 -34.78 17.00 -42.43
CA SER A 8 -35.05 18.44 -42.53
C SER A 8 -34.16 19.25 -41.59
N ARG A 9 -33.82 20.50 -41.98
CA ARG A 9 -33.06 21.43 -41.11
C ARG A 9 -33.73 21.48 -39.73
N GLY A 10 -32.96 21.13 -38.69
CA GLY A 10 -33.41 21.18 -37.30
C GLY A 10 -34.01 19.89 -36.72
N HIS A 11 -34.15 18.80 -37.49
CA HIS A 11 -34.72 17.53 -37.01
C HIS A 11 -34.05 17.02 -35.72
N TRP A 12 -32.71 17.06 -35.67
CA TRP A 12 -31.93 16.58 -34.53
C TRP A 12 -31.89 17.55 -33.35
N LEU A 13 -32.44 18.76 -33.47
CA LEU A 13 -32.53 19.70 -32.34
C LEU A 13 -33.68 19.35 -31.39
N ASN A 14 -34.69 18.61 -31.86
CA ASN A 14 -35.79 18.14 -31.02
C ASN A 14 -35.38 16.87 -30.25
N LYS A 15 -35.38 16.94 -28.91
CA LYS A 15 -35.00 15.84 -28.01
C LYS A 15 -35.87 14.59 -28.19
N ASP A 16 -37.16 14.73 -28.50
CA ASP A 16 -38.07 13.61 -28.73
C ASP A 16 -37.65 12.82 -29.97
N ASN A 17 -37.28 13.51 -31.06
CA ASN A 17 -36.75 12.86 -32.26
C ASN A 17 -35.45 12.10 -31.97
N GLN A 18 -34.61 12.59 -31.06
CA GLN A 18 -33.39 11.88 -30.67
C GLN A 18 -33.71 10.60 -29.87
N LEU A 19 -34.67 10.68 -28.94
CA LEU A 19 -35.12 9.54 -28.14
C LEU A 19 -35.84 8.48 -28.98
N GLU A 20 -36.68 8.91 -29.94
CA GLU A 20 -37.31 8.03 -30.92
C GLU A 20 -36.26 7.32 -31.78
N TYR A 21 -35.28 8.07 -32.29
CA TYR A 21 -34.17 7.49 -33.05
C TYR A 21 -33.37 6.48 -32.24
N LEU A 22 -33.03 6.77 -30.98
CA LEU A 22 -32.32 5.82 -30.12
C LEU A 22 -33.15 4.57 -29.83
N SER A 23 -34.46 4.72 -29.65
CA SER A 23 -35.36 3.57 -29.45
C SER A 23 -35.38 2.69 -30.71
N TRP A 24 -35.52 3.30 -31.89
CA TRP A 24 -35.44 2.60 -33.17
C TRP A 24 -34.08 1.95 -33.42
N LEU A 25 -32.97 2.66 -33.14
CA LEU A 25 -31.61 2.12 -33.35
C LEU A 25 -31.37 0.91 -32.45
N PHE A 26 -31.83 0.96 -31.21
CA PHE A 26 -31.74 -0.15 -30.26
C PHE A 26 -32.47 -1.39 -30.78
N GLU A 27 -33.69 -1.23 -31.29
CA GLU A 27 -34.46 -2.31 -31.93
C GLU A 27 -33.76 -2.83 -33.20
N LYS A 28 -33.27 -1.92 -34.04
CA LYS A 28 -32.62 -2.24 -35.32
C LYS A 28 -31.37 -3.07 -35.15
N LEU A 29 -30.55 -2.76 -34.15
CA LEU A 29 -29.34 -3.51 -33.83
C LEU A 29 -29.63 -4.88 -33.18
N SER A 30 -30.90 -5.27 -33.10
CA SER A 30 -31.35 -6.57 -32.57
C SER A 30 -30.72 -6.88 -31.21
N MET A 31 -30.54 -5.85 -30.38
CA MET A 31 -30.09 -6.02 -29.01
C MET A 31 -31.24 -6.68 -28.26
N ARG A 32 -31.32 -8.02 -28.30
CA ARG A 32 -32.42 -8.81 -27.74
C ARG A 32 -32.58 -8.49 -26.26
N TYR A 33 -33.48 -7.57 -25.98
CA TYR A 33 -33.93 -7.23 -24.64
C TYR A 33 -35.43 -7.50 -24.63
N GLN A 34 -35.79 -8.69 -24.14
CA GLN A 34 -37.17 -9.03 -23.82
C GLN A 34 -37.35 -8.80 -22.33
N THR A 35 -37.96 -7.69 -21.95
CA THR A 35 -38.64 -7.62 -20.66
C THR A 35 -40.13 -7.56 -20.94
N GLU A 36 -40.88 -8.34 -20.17
CA GLU A 36 -42.34 -8.43 -20.27
C GLU A 36 -43.00 -7.05 -20.02
N ASP A 37 -42.29 -6.11 -19.37
CA ASP A 37 -42.82 -4.82 -18.93
C ASP A 37 -42.25 -3.56 -19.64
N LYS A 38 -41.43 -3.68 -20.70
CA LYS A 38 -40.79 -2.52 -21.39
C LYS A 38 -40.04 -1.53 -20.47
N VAL A 39 -39.67 -1.94 -19.26
CA VAL A 39 -38.94 -1.09 -18.31
C VAL A 39 -37.48 -0.97 -18.74
N LYS A 40 -36.95 0.26 -18.81
CA LYS A 40 -35.53 0.55 -19.04
C LYS A 40 -34.76 0.38 -17.72
N ASP A 41 -34.34 -0.84 -17.41
CA ASP A 41 -33.48 -1.15 -16.26
C ASP A 41 -31.98 -1.11 -16.63
N ASP A 42 -31.10 -1.43 -15.68
CA ASP A 42 -29.65 -1.44 -15.90
C ASP A 42 -29.22 -2.36 -17.06
N ARG A 43 -29.90 -3.49 -17.25
CA ARG A 43 -29.58 -4.45 -18.32
C ARG A 43 -29.87 -3.86 -19.70
N TYR A 44 -30.90 -3.01 -19.81
CA TYR A 44 -31.19 -2.23 -21.01
C TYR A 44 -30.05 -1.23 -21.29
N PHE A 45 -29.65 -0.46 -20.28
CA PHE A 45 -28.60 0.56 -20.46
C PHE A 45 -27.23 -0.05 -20.76
N GLU A 46 -26.90 -1.18 -20.14
CA GLU A 46 -25.65 -1.92 -20.36
C GLU A 46 -25.42 -2.33 -21.83
N GLN A 47 -26.48 -2.57 -22.59
CA GLN A 47 -26.35 -2.89 -24.01
C GLN A 47 -25.68 -1.77 -24.80
N TRP A 48 -25.95 -0.50 -24.45
CA TRP A 48 -25.44 0.65 -25.18
C TRP A 48 -23.91 0.76 -25.20
N TYR A 49 -23.20 0.14 -24.26
CA TYR A 49 -21.73 0.10 -24.29
C TYR A 49 -21.17 -0.64 -25.51
N LYS A 50 -21.96 -1.52 -26.14
CA LYS A 50 -21.58 -2.26 -27.36
C LYS A 50 -21.74 -1.41 -28.62
N VAL A 51 -22.55 -0.35 -28.56
CA VAL A 51 -22.88 0.51 -29.70
C VAL A 51 -21.71 1.44 -30.02
N GLN A 52 -21.37 1.51 -31.30
CA GLN A 52 -20.25 2.25 -31.85
C GLN A 52 -20.73 3.41 -32.72
N LYS A 53 -19.82 4.34 -33.02
CA LYS A 53 -20.11 5.45 -33.94
C LYS A 53 -20.49 5.00 -35.35
N SER A 54 -19.96 3.85 -35.79
CA SER A 54 -20.32 3.22 -37.07
C SER A 54 -21.80 2.88 -37.11
N ASP A 55 -22.38 2.37 -36.02
CA ASP A 55 -23.80 2.01 -35.97
C ASP A 55 -24.70 3.23 -36.21
N PHE A 56 -24.29 4.41 -35.74
CA PHE A 56 -24.99 5.66 -36.05
C PHE A 56 -24.74 6.12 -37.49
N SER A 57 -23.51 5.98 -38.00
CA SER A 57 -23.18 6.42 -39.36
C SER A 57 -23.90 5.57 -40.42
N ASP A 58 -23.95 4.25 -40.21
CA ASP A 58 -24.55 3.27 -41.12
C ASP A 58 -26.09 3.32 -41.09
N ASN A 59 -26.68 3.91 -40.05
CA ASN A 59 -28.13 4.00 -39.85
C ASN A 59 -28.66 5.45 -39.82
N GLY A 60 -27.97 6.40 -40.46
CA GLY A 60 -28.47 7.77 -40.66
C GLY A 60 -28.38 8.71 -39.44
N GLY A 61 -27.87 8.24 -38.30
CA GLY A 61 -27.67 9.00 -37.07
C GLY A 61 -26.36 9.79 -36.99
N ARG A 62 -25.56 9.89 -38.06
CA ARG A 62 -24.31 10.68 -38.05
C ARG A 62 -24.57 12.14 -37.65
N GLY A 63 -25.64 12.74 -38.17
CA GLY A 63 -26.02 14.11 -37.84
C GLY A 63 -26.35 14.31 -36.36
N LEU A 64 -26.96 13.32 -35.71
CA LEU A 64 -27.24 13.32 -34.27
C LEU A 64 -25.94 13.28 -33.46
N LEU A 65 -25.02 12.37 -33.78
CA LEU A 65 -23.75 12.27 -33.05
C LEU A 65 -22.92 13.55 -33.13
N LEU A 66 -22.95 14.27 -34.26
CA LEU A 66 -22.21 15.52 -34.42
C LEU A 66 -22.64 16.59 -33.41
N ILE A 67 -23.92 16.63 -33.00
CA ILE A 67 -24.40 17.54 -31.94
C ILE A 67 -23.71 17.26 -30.60
N TYR A 68 -23.31 16.01 -30.38
CA TYR A 68 -22.70 15.54 -29.12
C TYR A 68 -21.19 15.33 -29.24
N ASN A 69 -20.53 16.15 -30.08
CA ASN A 69 -19.08 16.08 -30.35
C ASN A 69 -18.62 14.73 -30.88
N ASP A 70 -19.45 14.10 -31.72
CA ASP A 70 -19.21 12.77 -32.26
C ASP A 70 -18.92 11.75 -31.14
N SER A 71 -19.75 11.72 -30.10
CA SER A 71 -19.55 10.84 -28.93
C SER A 71 -20.85 10.20 -28.47
N VAL A 72 -20.90 8.86 -28.55
CA VAL A 72 -22.01 8.04 -28.05
C VAL A 72 -22.21 8.25 -26.55
N TYR A 73 -21.12 8.35 -25.78
CA TYR A 73 -21.18 8.65 -24.34
C TYR A 73 -21.84 10.00 -24.06
N ASN A 74 -21.45 11.07 -24.77
CA ASN A 74 -22.02 12.40 -24.54
C ASN A 74 -23.51 12.44 -24.88
N LEU A 75 -23.92 11.76 -25.95
CA LEU A 75 -25.33 11.61 -26.34
C LEU A 75 -26.12 10.89 -25.24
N LEU A 76 -25.65 9.72 -24.81
CA LEU A 76 -26.37 8.89 -23.83
C LEU A 76 -26.41 9.53 -22.45
N ARG A 77 -25.31 10.14 -21.97
CA ARG A 77 -25.29 10.87 -20.69
C ARG A 77 -26.27 12.05 -20.68
N ASN A 78 -26.49 12.69 -21.83
CA ASN A 78 -27.43 13.82 -21.93
C ASN A 78 -28.89 13.38 -22.01
N LEU A 79 -29.18 12.28 -22.71
CA LEU A 79 -30.53 11.76 -22.88
C LEU A 79 -31.01 10.86 -21.74
N TYR A 80 -30.09 10.16 -21.08
CA TYR A 80 -30.34 9.27 -19.96
C TYR A 80 -29.46 9.63 -18.75
N PRO A 81 -29.64 10.82 -18.15
CA PRO A 81 -28.82 11.28 -17.03
C PRO A 81 -29.04 10.50 -15.74
N GLN A 82 -30.14 9.76 -15.62
CA GLN A 82 -30.45 8.92 -14.46
C GLN A 82 -29.59 7.66 -14.36
N TYR A 83 -28.97 7.24 -15.47
CA TYR A 83 -28.10 6.07 -15.49
C TYR A 83 -26.64 6.51 -15.37
N GLU A 84 -25.88 5.88 -14.47
CA GLU A 84 -24.48 6.20 -14.27
C GLU A 84 -23.60 5.63 -15.39
N TRP A 85 -23.41 6.40 -16.45
CA TRP A 85 -22.54 6.03 -17.56
C TRP A 85 -21.05 6.05 -17.15
N LEU A 86 -20.37 4.93 -17.37
CA LEU A 86 -18.94 4.74 -17.17
C LEU A 86 -18.21 4.98 -18.50
N PRO A 87 -17.52 6.13 -18.69
CA PRO A 87 -16.96 6.50 -19.99
C PRO A 87 -15.97 5.49 -20.56
N TRP A 88 -15.24 4.79 -19.67
CA TRP A 88 -14.23 3.80 -20.04
C TRP A 88 -14.80 2.49 -20.57
N LYS A 89 -16.07 2.16 -20.29
CA LYS A 89 -16.70 0.94 -20.82
C LYS A 89 -17.07 1.05 -22.30
N PHE A 90 -17.16 2.26 -22.85
CA PHE A 90 -17.37 2.46 -24.27
C PHE A 90 -16.12 2.05 -25.07
N LYS A 91 -16.31 1.34 -26.19
CA LYS A 91 -15.22 0.90 -27.08
C LYS A 91 -14.26 2.03 -27.48
N SER A 92 -14.80 3.24 -27.65
CA SER A 92 -14.01 4.47 -27.82
C SER A 92 -14.27 5.37 -26.63
N THR A 93 -13.30 5.45 -25.72
CA THR A 93 -13.37 6.42 -24.62
C THR A 93 -13.33 7.84 -25.20
N PRO A 94 -14.24 8.74 -24.80
CA PRO A 94 -14.25 10.11 -25.29
C PRO A 94 -12.92 10.83 -25.06
N LYS A 95 -12.58 11.78 -25.94
CA LYS A 95 -11.35 12.56 -25.84
C LYS A 95 -11.27 13.26 -24.48
N ASN A 96 -10.08 13.29 -23.89
CA ASN A 96 -9.74 13.97 -22.63
C ASN A 96 -10.42 13.44 -21.35
N ILE A 97 -11.25 12.39 -21.39
CA ILE A 97 -11.86 11.81 -20.16
C ILE A 97 -10.82 11.51 -19.09
N TRP A 98 -9.69 10.90 -19.49
CA TRP A 98 -8.64 10.54 -18.55
C TRP A 98 -7.83 11.71 -18.00
N LYS A 99 -7.89 12.90 -18.64
CA LYS A 99 -7.18 14.09 -18.13
C LYS A 99 -7.88 14.72 -16.93
N ASP A 100 -9.16 14.41 -16.75
CA ASP A 100 -9.96 14.89 -15.65
C ASP A 100 -9.73 14.01 -14.41
N MET A 101 -9.19 14.62 -13.35
CA MET A 101 -8.87 13.95 -12.09
C MET A 101 -10.09 13.28 -11.46
N GLU A 102 -11.28 13.87 -11.58
CA GLU A 102 -12.52 13.29 -11.03
C GLU A 102 -12.84 11.96 -11.72
N ASN A 103 -12.66 11.88 -13.04
CA ASN A 103 -12.84 10.63 -13.78
C ASN A 103 -11.77 9.59 -13.42
N GLN A 104 -10.54 10.00 -13.12
CA GLN A 104 -9.51 9.09 -12.64
C GLN A 104 -9.89 8.50 -11.28
N GLN A 105 -10.35 9.32 -10.34
CA GLN A 105 -10.81 8.89 -9.02
C GLN A 105 -12.01 7.96 -9.11
N ARG A 106 -13.03 8.31 -9.92
CA ARG A 106 -14.19 7.45 -10.19
C ARG A 106 -13.78 6.10 -10.78
N TYR A 107 -12.84 6.10 -11.72
CA TYR A 107 -12.30 4.86 -12.29
C TYR A 107 -11.58 4.02 -11.25
N MET A 108 -10.70 4.63 -10.43
CA MET A 108 -9.96 3.90 -9.42
C MET A 108 -10.89 3.30 -8.35
N LYS A 109 -11.95 4.01 -7.96
CA LYS A 109 -12.99 3.45 -7.09
C LYS A 109 -13.67 2.23 -7.73
N TRP A 110 -14.15 2.39 -8.97
CA TRP A 110 -14.79 1.30 -9.72
C TRP A 110 -13.85 0.09 -9.93
N LEU A 111 -12.57 0.33 -10.22
CA LEU A 111 -11.56 -0.72 -10.37
C LEU A 111 -11.34 -1.45 -9.04
N GLY A 112 -11.27 -0.73 -7.92
CA GLY A 112 -11.20 -1.31 -6.58
C GLY A 112 -12.38 -2.24 -6.31
N ASP A 113 -13.61 -1.77 -6.58
CA ASP A 113 -14.82 -2.58 -6.45
C ASP A 113 -14.78 -3.83 -7.35
N LYS A 114 -14.31 -3.69 -8.59
CA LYS A 114 -14.17 -4.82 -9.54
C LYS A 114 -13.13 -5.86 -9.12
N LEU A 115 -12.07 -5.43 -8.44
CA LEU A 115 -11.03 -6.33 -7.93
C LEU A 115 -11.32 -6.83 -6.50
N ASN A 116 -12.48 -6.47 -5.93
CA ASN A 116 -12.85 -6.74 -4.54
C ASN A 116 -11.81 -6.22 -3.53
N TYR A 117 -11.30 -5.01 -3.77
CA TYR A 117 -10.41 -4.33 -2.85
C TYR A 117 -11.23 -3.65 -1.74
N VAL A 118 -11.15 -4.20 -0.55
CA VAL A 118 -11.81 -3.70 0.66
C VAL A 118 -10.88 -2.74 1.43
N THR A 119 -9.57 -2.93 1.32
CA THR A 119 -8.55 -2.17 2.07
C THR A 119 -7.54 -1.50 1.15
N SER A 120 -7.01 -0.34 1.56
CA SER A 120 -6.01 0.39 0.78
C SER A 120 -4.75 -0.44 0.48
N ASN A 121 -4.35 -1.33 1.39
CA ASN A 121 -3.16 -2.17 1.21
C ASN A 121 -3.22 -3.10 -0.02
N GLN A 122 -4.41 -3.47 -0.49
CA GLN A 122 -4.55 -4.32 -1.67
C GLN A 122 -4.03 -3.64 -2.95
N TRP A 123 -4.02 -2.30 -3.00
CA TRP A 123 -3.47 -1.54 -4.12
C TRP A 123 -1.97 -1.74 -4.32
N TYR A 124 -1.20 -2.17 -3.31
CA TYR A 124 0.22 -2.52 -3.50
C TYR A 124 0.42 -3.71 -4.46
N GLY A 125 -0.62 -4.54 -4.64
CA GLY A 125 -0.64 -5.68 -5.53
C GLY A 125 -1.10 -5.39 -6.97
N VAL A 126 -1.62 -4.18 -7.24
CA VAL A 126 -2.23 -3.86 -8.53
C VAL A 126 -1.22 -3.96 -9.68
N SER A 127 -1.66 -4.53 -10.79
CA SER A 127 -0.84 -4.85 -11.95
C SER A 127 -1.29 -4.07 -13.18
N LYS A 128 -0.42 -4.03 -14.20
CA LYS A 128 -0.77 -3.47 -15.50
C LYS A 128 -1.94 -4.21 -16.16
N GLN A 129 -2.07 -5.52 -15.92
CA GLN A 129 -3.12 -6.33 -16.49
C GLN A 129 -4.49 -6.00 -15.89
N ASP A 130 -4.55 -5.66 -14.61
CA ASP A 130 -5.80 -5.26 -13.96
C ASP A 130 -6.43 -4.05 -14.67
N PHE A 131 -5.62 -3.05 -15.01
CA PHE A 131 -6.08 -1.91 -15.80
C PHE A 131 -6.44 -2.29 -17.24
N ILE A 132 -5.64 -3.13 -17.92
CA ILE A 132 -5.90 -3.52 -19.32
C ILE A 132 -7.22 -4.28 -19.44
N GLN A 133 -7.45 -5.26 -18.55
CA GLN A 133 -8.66 -6.08 -18.54
C GLN A 133 -9.90 -5.30 -18.12
N ASN A 134 -9.71 -4.19 -17.39
CA ASN A 134 -10.78 -3.34 -16.89
C ASN A 134 -10.76 -1.94 -17.54
N HIS A 135 -10.52 -1.86 -18.86
CA HIS A 135 -10.66 -0.65 -19.67
C HIS A 135 -9.79 0.58 -19.31
N GLY A 136 -8.83 0.43 -18.40
CA GLY A 136 -7.96 1.49 -17.87
C GLY A 136 -6.68 1.73 -18.66
N TYR A 137 -6.51 1.10 -19.83
CA TYR A 137 -5.29 1.28 -20.63
C TYR A 137 -5.03 2.75 -20.98
N GLY A 138 -6.08 3.52 -21.30
CA GLY A 138 -5.96 4.95 -21.58
C GLY A 138 -5.47 5.76 -20.37
N LEU A 139 -5.94 5.43 -19.16
CA LEU A 139 -5.43 6.03 -17.93
C LEU A 139 -3.96 5.70 -17.71
N LEU A 140 -3.59 4.41 -17.82
CA LEU A 140 -2.21 3.97 -17.66
C LEU A 140 -1.24 4.74 -18.57
N GLN A 141 -1.64 5.05 -19.81
CA GLN A 141 -0.79 5.77 -20.76
C GLN A 141 -0.46 7.19 -20.30
N LEU A 142 -1.35 7.87 -19.57
CA LEU A 142 -1.05 9.18 -18.98
C LEU A 142 0.08 9.10 -17.93
N TYR A 143 0.29 7.92 -17.36
CA TYR A 143 1.27 7.64 -16.32
C TYR A 143 2.42 6.75 -16.83
N ASN A 144 2.74 6.85 -18.12
CA ASN A 144 3.82 6.08 -18.78
C ASN A 144 3.69 4.56 -18.61
N GLY A 145 2.45 4.07 -18.51
CA GLY A 145 2.16 2.64 -18.34
C GLY A 145 2.43 2.10 -16.93
N SER A 146 2.61 2.95 -15.92
CA SER A 146 2.93 2.56 -14.54
C SER A 146 1.70 2.60 -13.62
N PRO A 147 1.18 1.43 -13.17
CA PRO A 147 0.10 1.37 -12.19
C PRO A 147 0.45 2.09 -10.88
N VAL A 148 1.71 1.99 -10.44
CA VAL A 148 2.20 2.63 -9.21
C VAL A 148 2.04 4.15 -9.28
N LYS A 149 2.36 4.75 -10.44
CA LYS A 149 2.19 6.20 -10.63
C LYS A 149 0.73 6.62 -10.61
N VAL A 150 -0.17 5.80 -11.16
CA VAL A 150 -1.63 6.06 -11.08
C VAL A 150 -2.07 6.05 -9.61
N VAL A 151 -1.73 4.99 -8.85
CA VAL A 151 -2.11 4.88 -7.43
C VAL A 151 -1.61 6.08 -6.62
N LEU A 152 -0.32 6.40 -6.73
CA LEU A 152 0.27 7.54 -6.00
C LEU A 152 -0.35 8.88 -6.38
N SER A 153 -0.75 9.05 -7.63
CA SER A 153 -1.28 10.32 -8.12
C SER A 153 -2.77 10.50 -7.83
N VAL A 154 -3.55 9.42 -7.83
CA VAL A 154 -5.02 9.44 -7.73
C VAL A 154 -5.51 9.12 -6.32
N LEU A 155 -4.88 8.15 -5.65
CA LEU A 155 -5.28 7.70 -4.32
C LEU A 155 -4.45 8.36 -3.20
N GLY A 156 -3.37 9.06 -3.54
CA GLY A 156 -2.58 9.88 -2.63
C GLY A 156 -1.20 9.30 -2.32
N ASP A 157 -0.42 10.09 -1.57
CA ASP A 157 0.99 9.88 -1.28
C ASP A 157 1.28 9.05 -0.02
N HIS A 158 0.24 8.69 0.75
CA HIS A 158 0.37 7.78 1.88
C HIS A 158 0.89 6.38 1.49
N PHE A 159 0.76 6.01 0.22
CA PHE A 159 1.32 4.79 -0.32
C PHE A 159 2.85 4.83 -0.36
N LYS A 160 3.48 3.83 0.26
CA LYS A 160 4.93 3.67 0.25
C LYS A 160 5.38 3.01 -1.04
N ILE A 161 6.03 3.77 -1.93
CA ILE A 161 6.37 3.31 -3.28
C ILE A 161 7.13 1.97 -3.28
N TRP A 162 8.04 1.74 -2.32
CA TRP A 162 8.80 0.49 -2.21
C TRP A 162 7.98 -0.75 -1.81
N LYS A 163 6.76 -0.58 -1.28
CA LYS A 163 5.87 -1.71 -0.93
C LYS A 163 5.14 -2.30 -2.16
N PHE A 164 5.11 -1.60 -3.29
CA PHE A 164 4.47 -2.14 -4.50
C PHE A 164 5.21 -3.36 -5.03
N LYS A 165 4.45 -4.41 -5.36
CA LYS A 165 4.98 -5.66 -5.92
C LYS A 165 5.85 -5.44 -7.16
N ASN A 166 5.46 -4.47 -8.00
CA ASN A 166 6.15 -4.12 -9.24
C ASN A 166 6.67 -2.68 -9.16
N LEU A 167 7.80 -2.49 -8.48
CA LEU A 167 8.43 -1.19 -8.36
C LEU A 167 8.93 -0.68 -9.73
N PRO A 168 8.63 0.58 -10.12
CA PRO A 168 9.18 1.16 -11.34
C PRO A 168 10.72 1.15 -11.34
N ARG A 169 11.33 0.93 -12.51
CA ARG A 169 12.80 0.81 -12.62
C ARG A 169 13.52 2.09 -12.20
N GLU A 170 12.91 3.23 -12.48
CA GLU A 170 13.37 4.55 -12.05
C GLU A 170 13.40 4.67 -10.53
N ALA A 171 12.37 4.18 -9.84
CA ALA A 171 12.26 4.26 -8.38
C ALA A 171 13.28 3.36 -7.67
N LEU A 172 13.72 2.26 -8.31
CA LEU A 172 14.77 1.38 -7.76
C LEU A 172 16.13 2.06 -7.59
N LYS A 173 16.39 3.16 -8.30
CA LYS A 173 17.65 3.91 -8.26
C LYS A 173 17.49 5.35 -7.77
N ASP A 174 16.27 5.71 -7.39
CA ASP A 174 15.98 7.05 -6.91
C ASP A 174 16.47 7.19 -5.46
N GLU A 175 17.42 8.08 -5.25
CA GLU A 175 18.01 8.36 -3.93
C GLU A 175 16.96 8.89 -2.94
N LYS A 176 15.94 9.62 -3.42
CA LYS A 176 14.84 10.10 -2.57
C LYS A 176 14.01 8.93 -2.06
N VAL A 177 13.66 7.99 -2.94
CA VAL A 177 12.93 6.77 -2.57
C VAL A 177 13.75 5.93 -1.59
N LEU A 178 15.06 5.84 -1.80
CA LEU A 178 15.98 5.15 -0.90
C LEU A 178 16.03 5.81 0.48
N LEU A 179 16.14 7.15 0.53
CA LEU A 179 16.15 7.91 1.78
C LEU A 179 14.83 7.76 2.54
N GLU A 180 13.69 7.91 1.86
CA GLU A 180 12.36 7.72 2.46
C GLU A 180 12.19 6.30 3.03
N PHE A 181 12.64 5.27 2.30
CA PHE A 181 12.65 3.90 2.80
C PHE A 181 13.52 3.75 4.05
N MET A 182 14.72 4.32 4.04
CA MET A 182 15.65 4.21 5.16
C MET A 182 15.18 4.99 6.40
N GLN A 183 14.48 6.11 6.21
CA GLN A 183 13.81 6.84 7.29
C GLN A 183 12.65 6.01 7.86
N TYR A 184 11.80 5.46 6.99
CA TYR A 184 10.73 4.55 7.42
C TYR A 184 11.28 3.35 8.21
N ALA A 185 12.34 2.72 7.71
CA ALA A 185 12.98 1.59 8.39
C ALA A 185 13.59 2.00 9.74
N ARG A 186 14.17 3.22 9.83
CA ARG A 186 14.70 3.78 11.07
C ARG A 186 13.59 3.94 12.12
N GLU A 187 12.47 4.51 11.72
CA GLU A 187 11.29 4.69 12.59
C GLU A 187 10.69 3.35 12.99
N TYR A 188 10.47 2.45 12.01
CA TYR A 188 9.84 1.15 12.23
C TYR A 188 10.64 0.25 13.18
N TYR A 189 11.97 0.28 13.10
CA TYR A 189 12.86 -0.51 13.97
C TYR A 189 13.39 0.28 15.18
N GLU A 190 12.84 1.46 15.43
CA GLU A 190 13.20 2.37 16.52
C GLU A 190 14.72 2.59 16.64
N ILE A 191 15.37 2.83 15.51
CA ILE A 191 16.82 2.98 15.40
C ILE A 191 17.20 4.39 15.88
N LYS A 192 17.75 4.46 17.09
CA LYS A 192 18.13 5.72 17.75
C LYS A 192 19.54 6.13 17.34
N GLU A 193 20.45 5.16 17.20
CA GLU A 193 21.86 5.41 16.91
C GLU A 193 22.32 4.72 15.62
N PRO A 194 23.32 5.28 14.90
CA PRO A 194 23.87 4.67 13.69
C PRO A 194 24.26 3.19 13.85
N ARG A 195 24.93 2.83 14.95
CA ARG A 195 25.43 1.45 15.17
C ARG A 195 24.32 0.41 15.28
N GLU A 196 23.09 0.78 15.59
CA GLU A 196 21.98 -0.16 15.68
C GLU A 196 21.58 -0.73 14.31
N TRP A 197 21.94 -0.07 13.20
CA TRP A 197 21.75 -0.62 11.85
C TRP A 197 22.46 -1.96 11.65
N TYR A 198 23.54 -2.25 12.39
CA TYR A 198 24.20 -3.56 12.33
C TYR A 198 23.30 -4.70 12.81
N ARG A 199 22.32 -4.39 13.66
CA ARG A 199 21.33 -5.35 14.16
C ARG A 199 20.19 -5.59 13.18
N VAL A 200 20.08 -4.81 12.10
CA VAL A 200 19.04 -5.01 11.08
C VAL A 200 19.49 -6.11 10.11
N SER A 201 18.62 -7.11 9.93
CA SER A 201 18.86 -8.22 9.02
C SER A 201 18.28 -7.96 7.62
N TRP A 202 18.77 -8.71 6.62
CA TRP A 202 18.17 -8.71 5.29
C TRP A 202 16.73 -9.20 5.27
N SER A 203 16.34 -10.08 6.20
CA SER A 203 14.96 -10.53 6.34
C SER A 203 14.08 -9.36 6.76
N GLN A 204 14.46 -8.66 7.82
CA GLN A 204 13.74 -7.47 8.29
C GLN A 204 13.56 -6.42 7.18
N LEU A 205 14.61 -6.11 6.42
CA LEU A 205 14.47 -5.18 5.29
C LEU A 205 13.53 -5.70 4.20
N ARG A 206 13.46 -7.03 3.99
CA ARG A 206 12.51 -7.66 3.07
C ARG A 206 11.07 -7.59 3.60
N ASP A 207 10.88 -7.83 4.89
CA ASP A 207 9.58 -7.88 5.54
C ASP A 207 8.84 -6.53 5.44
N ILE A 208 9.60 -5.42 5.36
CA ILE A 208 9.05 -4.07 5.10
C ILE A 208 9.15 -3.60 3.63
N GLY A 209 9.42 -4.52 2.69
CA GLY A 209 9.41 -4.27 1.24
C GLY A 209 10.72 -3.75 0.62
N GLY A 210 11.74 -3.48 1.42
CA GLY A 210 12.99 -2.83 0.98
C GLY A 210 14.00 -3.72 0.28
N TYR A 211 13.82 -5.04 0.23
CA TYR A 211 14.85 -5.97 -0.27
C TYR A 211 15.36 -5.61 -1.67
N SER A 212 14.45 -5.40 -2.62
CA SER A 212 14.82 -5.08 -4.01
C SER A 212 15.50 -3.73 -4.13
N LEU A 213 15.04 -2.75 -3.35
CA LEU A 213 15.58 -1.38 -3.32
C LEU A 213 17.01 -1.39 -2.78
N ILE A 214 17.24 -2.01 -1.62
CA ILE A 214 18.56 -2.09 -0.99
C ILE A 214 19.52 -2.94 -1.85
N LYS A 215 19.06 -4.07 -2.40
CA LYS A 215 19.88 -4.92 -3.26
C LYS A 215 20.34 -4.20 -4.52
N LYS A 216 19.48 -3.39 -5.14
CA LYS A 216 19.84 -2.63 -6.36
C LYS A 216 20.80 -1.48 -6.09
N ASN A 217 20.84 -0.96 -4.87
CA ASN A 217 21.73 0.13 -4.44
C ASN A 217 22.98 -0.36 -3.71
N GLY A 218 23.47 -1.57 -4.03
CA GLY A 218 24.75 -2.08 -3.49
C GLY A 218 24.69 -2.67 -2.08
N GLY A 219 23.49 -2.87 -1.54
CA GLY A 219 23.28 -3.41 -0.20
C GLY A 219 23.21 -2.33 0.89
N ILE A 220 22.96 -2.78 2.13
CA ILE A 220 22.70 -1.88 3.26
C ILE A 220 23.88 -0.95 3.57
N TYR A 221 25.12 -1.43 3.42
CA TYR A 221 26.32 -0.63 3.66
C TYR A 221 26.44 0.53 2.67
N GLU A 222 26.34 0.27 1.37
CA GLU A 222 26.40 1.33 0.35
C GLU A 222 25.19 2.26 0.43
N THR A 223 24.00 1.72 0.76
CA THR A 223 22.82 2.52 1.01
C THR A 223 23.04 3.51 2.16
N LEU A 224 23.52 3.06 3.31
CA LEU A 224 23.75 3.92 4.48
C LEU A 224 24.79 5.00 4.22
N LYS A 225 25.84 4.70 3.45
CA LYS A 225 26.83 5.72 3.03
C LYS A 225 26.20 6.78 2.13
N LEU A 226 25.28 6.38 1.25
CA LEU A 226 24.60 7.29 0.33
C LEU A 226 23.61 8.19 1.08
N VAL A 227 22.74 7.61 1.93
CA VAL A 227 21.65 8.37 2.57
C VAL A 227 22.03 9.02 3.91
N TYR A 228 23.12 8.61 4.55
CA TYR A 228 23.66 9.18 5.80
C TYR A 228 25.17 9.47 5.65
N PRO A 229 25.56 10.39 4.74
CA PRO A 229 26.96 10.69 4.44
C PRO A 229 27.74 11.25 5.65
N GLU A 230 27.05 11.88 6.60
CA GLU A 230 27.62 12.38 7.86
C GLU A 230 28.13 11.25 8.78
N ASN A 231 27.63 10.04 8.60
CA ASN A 231 27.96 8.87 9.42
C ASN A 231 28.97 7.91 8.77
N VAL A 232 29.59 8.30 7.63
CA VAL A 232 30.49 7.42 6.86
C VAL A 232 31.62 6.83 7.70
N GLY A 233 32.17 7.57 8.66
CA GLY A 233 33.23 7.09 9.57
C GLY A 233 32.79 6.03 10.58
N VAL A 234 31.47 5.83 10.76
CA VAL A 234 30.90 4.84 11.71
C VAL A 234 30.65 3.50 11.02
N TRP A 235 30.49 3.50 9.69
CA TRP A 235 30.08 2.33 8.92
C TRP A 235 31.23 1.35 8.68
N ASN A 236 31.02 0.10 9.05
CA ASN A 236 31.96 -1.01 8.84
C ASN A 236 31.21 -2.15 8.13
N ALA A 237 31.55 -2.37 6.86
CA ALA A 237 30.93 -3.39 6.02
C ALA A 237 30.95 -4.79 6.65
N ARG A 238 32.00 -5.16 7.41
CA ARG A 238 32.16 -6.49 8.02
C ARG A 238 31.11 -6.77 9.09
N MET A 239 30.67 -5.75 9.82
CA MET A 239 29.68 -5.88 10.89
C MET A 239 28.29 -6.26 10.36
N PHE A 240 27.96 -5.93 9.10
CA PHE A 240 26.68 -6.31 8.50
C PHE A 240 26.57 -7.80 8.14
N SER A 241 27.69 -8.53 8.11
CA SER A 241 27.74 -9.96 7.79
C SER A 241 27.96 -10.85 9.02
N GLN A 242 28.14 -10.27 10.21
CA GLN A 242 28.36 -11.05 11.43
C GLN A 242 27.08 -11.78 11.88
N PRO A 243 27.20 -13.04 12.35
CA PRO A 243 26.10 -13.74 12.99
C PRO A 243 25.78 -13.15 14.38
N GLY A 244 24.62 -13.50 14.95
CA GLY A 244 24.28 -13.13 16.34
C GLY A 244 23.74 -11.71 16.53
N LYS A 245 23.14 -11.11 15.49
CA LYS A 245 22.61 -9.73 15.50
C LYS A 245 21.49 -9.44 16.52
N LYS A 246 20.93 -10.48 17.16
CA LYS A 246 19.72 -10.41 18.01
C LYS A 246 18.56 -9.62 17.36
N SER A 247 18.49 -9.66 16.02
CA SER A 247 17.52 -8.91 15.21
C SER A 247 16.07 -9.21 15.58
N SER A 248 15.75 -10.50 15.70
CA SER A 248 14.40 -10.97 16.03
C SER A 248 14.04 -10.71 17.49
N GLN A 249 14.99 -10.82 18.43
CA GLN A 249 14.77 -10.41 19.83
C GLN A 249 14.45 -8.92 19.94
N ARG A 250 15.19 -8.04 19.24
CA ARG A 250 14.87 -6.60 19.18
C ARG A 250 13.47 -6.36 18.60
N LEU A 251 13.12 -7.05 17.51
CA LEU A 251 11.81 -6.88 16.90
C LEU A 251 10.68 -7.37 17.80
N LEU A 252 10.90 -8.49 18.50
CA LEU A 252 9.99 -8.99 19.51
C LEU A 252 9.74 -7.94 20.59
N LYS A 253 10.79 -7.29 21.11
CA LYS A 253 10.66 -6.17 22.06
C LYS A 253 9.72 -5.07 21.54
N ILE A 254 10.00 -4.57 20.34
CA ILE A 254 9.20 -3.50 19.70
C ILE A 254 7.73 -3.90 19.59
N TYR A 255 7.45 -5.14 19.17
CA TYR A 255 6.07 -5.62 19.08
C TYR A 255 5.44 -5.79 20.46
N LEU A 256 6.17 -6.28 21.47
CA LEU A 256 5.64 -6.37 22.82
C LEU A 256 5.30 -4.98 23.38
N GLU A 257 6.16 -3.99 23.21
CA GLU A 257 5.89 -2.60 23.61
C GLU A 257 4.67 -2.00 22.86
N GLN A 258 4.45 -2.39 21.60
CA GLN A 258 3.27 -2.00 20.81
C GLN A 258 1.98 -2.72 21.23
N LEU A 259 2.05 -3.96 21.70
CA LEU A 259 0.89 -4.77 22.06
C LEU A 259 0.49 -4.56 23.54
N PHE A 260 1.45 -4.23 24.39
CA PHE A 260 1.29 -3.97 25.83
C PHE A 260 1.44 -2.48 26.16
N ILE A 261 0.79 -1.61 25.37
CA ILE A 261 0.86 -0.15 25.55
C ILE A 261 0.42 0.24 26.97
N GLY A 262 1.26 1.03 27.65
CA GLY A 262 1.00 1.49 29.01
C GLY A 262 1.31 0.46 30.09
N VAL A 263 1.84 -0.70 29.72
CA VAL A 263 2.30 -1.76 30.63
C VAL A 263 3.82 -1.90 30.48
N ASP A 264 4.52 -2.05 31.59
CA ASP A 264 5.97 -2.19 31.57
C ASP A 264 6.40 -3.55 30.99
N VAL A 265 7.29 -3.51 29.99
CA VAL A 265 7.96 -4.68 29.41
C VAL A 265 9.44 -4.63 29.76
N HIS A 266 9.89 -5.56 30.59
CA HIS A 266 11.29 -5.66 31.02
C HIS A 266 12.08 -6.58 30.10
N GLU A 267 13.23 -6.13 29.61
CA GLU A 267 14.19 -6.94 28.85
C GLU A 267 15.23 -7.55 29.80
N ASP A 268 15.67 -8.79 29.51
CA ASP A 268 16.68 -9.52 30.31
C ASP A 268 16.34 -9.58 31.82
N TYR A 269 15.05 -9.75 32.16
CA TYR A 269 14.54 -9.69 33.52
C TYR A 269 15.11 -10.81 34.40
N ARG A 270 15.57 -10.45 35.61
CA ARG A 270 16.10 -11.39 36.61
C ARG A 270 15.41 -11.19 37.95
N ASP A 271 15.14 -12.28 38.64
CA ASP A 271 14.66 -12.27 40.02
C ASP A 271 15.41 -13.32 40.86
N SER A 272 15.66 -13.00 42.12
CA SER A 272 16.32 -13.90 43.08
C SER A 272 15.71 -15.31 43.19
N LYS A 273 14.42 -15.47 42.88
CA LYS A 273 13.66 -16.73 42.89
C LYS A 273 13.83 -17.56 41.62
N LEU A 274 14.36 -16.97 40.55
CA LEU A 274 14.55 -17.61 39.24
C LEU A 274 15.95 -18.22 39.14
N LYS A 275 16.19 -19.32 39.86
CA LYS A 275 17.48 -20.01 39.92
C LYS A 275 17.35 -21.48 39.59
N TYR A 276 18.25 -22.00 38.76
CA TYR A 276 18.38 -23.45 38.53
C TYR A 276 18.77 -24.15 39.83
N LYS A 277 18.27 -25.36 40.04
CA LYS A 277 18.50 -26.18 41.24
C LYS A 277 19.97 -26.53 41.43
N ASP A 278 20.65 -26.86 40.33
CA ASP A 278 21.98 -27.48 40.38
C ASP A 278 23.15 -26.55 39.99
N LEU A 279 22.92 -25.29 39.60
CA LEU A 279 23.95 -24.60 38.79
C LEU A 279 24.13 -23.09 38.90
N SER A 280 23.55 -22.34 39.86
CA SER A 280 23.94 -20.92 39.91
C SER A 280 23.77 -20.18 41.23
N THR A 281 24.86 -19.52 41.62
CA THR A 281 24.85 -18.35 42.53
C THR A 281 23.96 -17.23 41.97
N PHE A 282 23.78 -17.17 40.64
CA PHE A 282 23.11 -16.10 39.91
C PHE A 282 21.78 -16.53 39.28
N PRO A 283 20.70 -15.73 39.38
CA PRO A 283 19.44 -16.06 38.73
C PRO A 283 19.55 -16.09 37.21
N PHE A 284 18.79 -16.97 36.56
CA PHE A 284 18.60 -16.91 35.11
C PHE A 284 17.77 -15.68 34.73
N HIS A 285 17.81 -15.31 33.45
CA HIS A 285 17.01 -14.22 32.92
C HIS A 285 15.86 -14.75 32.07
N LEU A 286 14.81 -13.95 32.02
CA LEU A 286 13.72 -14.04 31.04
C LEU A 286 14.00 -12.99 29.95
N ASP A 287 13.94 -13.38 28.68
CA ASP A 287 14.23 -12.47 27.55
C ASP A 287 13.33 -11.21 27.63
N PHE A 288 12.01 -11.41 27.80
CA PHE A 288 11.06 -10.34 28.09
C PHE A 288 10.09 -10.76 29.20
N TYR A 289 9.76 -9.84 30.10
CA TYR A 289 8.82 -10.07 31.20
C TYR A 289 7.84 -8.90 31.35
N VAL A 290 6.55 -9.22 31.45
CA VAL A 290 5.44 -8.28 31.66
C VAL A 290 4.87 -8.53 33.06
N PRO A 291 5.31 -7.76 34.09
CA PRO A 291 5.01 -8.07 35.49
C PRO A 291 3.52 -8.06 35.82
N GLU A 292 2.76 -7.16 35.21
CA GLU A 292 1.32 -7.02 35.44
C GLU A 292 0.55 -8.32 35.16
N PHE A 293 0.98 -9.06 34.14
CA PHE A 293 0.36 -10.32 33.74
C PHE A 293 1.15 -11.56 34.19
N ARG A 294 2.30 -11.36 34.85
CA ARG A 294 3.29 -12.41 35.14
C ARG A 294 3.57 -13.28 33.91
N LEU A 295 3.73 -12.61 32.76
CA LEU A 295 3.88 -13.23 31.47
C LEU A 295 5.29 -12.99 30.95
N ALA A 296 5.96 -14.03 30.50
CA ALA A 296 7.30 -13.97 29.94
C ALA A 296 7.30 -14.44 28.48
N PHE A 297 8.17 -13.85 27.67
CA PHE A 297 8.42 -14.27 26.29
C PHE A 297 9.89 -14.67 26.15
N GLU A 298 10.14 -15.88 25.66
CA GLU A 298 11.49 -16.46 25.52
C GLU A 298 11.81 -16.73 24.05
N TYR A 299 12.82 -16.06 23.49
CA TYR A 299 13.22 -16.30 22.12
C TYR A 299 14.16 -17.51 22.03
N GLN A 300 13.62 -18.62 21.53
CA GLN A 300 14.32 -19.89 21.44
C GLN A 300 15.22 -19.92 20.20
N GLY A 301 16.54 -19.76 20.38
CA GLY A 301 17.51 -19.81 19.29
C GLY A 301 17.61 -21.18 18.59
N LYS A 302 18.29 -21.24 17.43
CA LYS A 302 18.39 -22.44 16.59
C LYS A 302 18.98 -23.67 17.32
N GLN A 303 19.85 -23.42 18.28
CA GLN A 303 20.47 -24.44 19.12
C GLN A 303 19.49 -25.26 19.98
N HIS A 304 18.27 -24.77 20.22
CA HIS A 304 17.24 -25.51 20.95
C HIS A 304 16.57 -26.62 20.12
N TYR A 305 16.79 -26.62 18.80
CA TYR A 305 16.09 -27.49 17.86
C TYR A 305 17.02 -28.36 17.00
N GLN A 306 18.32 -28.04 16.95
CA GLN A 306 19.29 -28.77 16.13
C GLN A 306 20.61 -28.94 16.88
N ASP A 307 21.10 -30.19 16.90
CA ASP A 307 22.48 -30.47 17.29
C ASP A 307 23.41 -29.77 16.29
N THR A 308 24.31 -28.94 16.79
CA THR A 308 25.35 -28.32 15.97
C THR A 308 26.70 -28.67 16.56
N LYS A 309 27.66 -29.02 15.68
CA LYS A 309 29.04 -29.41 16.07
C LYS A 309 29.75 -28.39 16.98
N ALA A 310 29.27 -27.16 17.07
CA ALA A 310 29.85 -26.07 17.86
C ALA A 310 29.22 -25.86 19.24
N PHE A 311 28.03 -26.41 19.54
CA PHE A 311 27.24 -26.01 20.73
C PHE A 311 26.82 -27.15 21.67
N GLY A 312 27.24 -28.40 21.41
CA GLY A 312 27.01 -29.56 22.29
C GLY A 312 25.67 -30.27 22.07
N ASP A 313 25.35 -31.18 22.99
CA ASP A 313 24.17 -32.07 22.94
C ASP A 313 22.86 -31.29 23.22
N SER A 314 21.89 -31.35 22.30
CA SER A 314 20.58 -30.68 22.46
C SER A 314 19.79 -31.14 23.68
N GLU A 315 20.09 -32.32 24.24
CA GLU A 315 19.46 -32.81 25.47
C GLU A 315 19.71 -31.90 26.68
N ILE A 316 20.89 -31.28 26.75
CA ILE A 316 21.25 -30.37 27.86
C ILE A 316 20.37 -29.11 27.84
N TYR A 317 20.12 -28.55 26.65
CA TYR A 317 19.27 -27.37 26.47
C TYR A 317 17.81 -27.70 26.80
N LYS A 318 17.30 -28.83 26.30
CA LYS A 318 15.94 -29.31 26.62
C LYS A 318 15.72 -29.50 28.12
N LYS A 319 16.70 -30.04 28.84
CA LYS A 319 16.63 -30.23 30.30
C LYS A 319 16.55 -28.87 31.02
N ARG A 320 17.38 -27.90 30.63
CA ARG A 320 17.37 -26.55 31.21
C ARG A 320 16.08 -25.78 30.89
N ASP A 321 15.57 -25.89 29.67
CA ASP A 321 14.31 -25.25 29.28
C ASP A 321 13.13 -25.83 30.09
N LYS A 322 13.09 -27.16 30.26
CA LYS A 322 12.10 -27.81 31.11
C LYS A 322 12.18 -27.31 32.56
N GLU A 323 13.39 -27.26 33.12
CA GLU A 323 13.61 -26.77 34.48
C GLU A 323 13.21 -25.29 34.63
N LYS A 324 13.56 -24.44 33.65
CA LYS A 324 13.15 -23.03 33.59
C LYS A 324 11.62 -22.90 33.65
N ARG A 325 10.89 -23.68 32.85
CA ARG A 325 9.42 -23.69 32.86
C ARG A 325 8.85 -24.10 34.21
N GLU A 326 9.41 -25.15 34.83
CA GLU A 326 8.97 -25.61 36.15
C GLU A 326 9.13 -24.51 37.21
N ILE A 327 10.29 -23.84 37.24
CA ILE A 327 10.59 -22.76 38.18
C ILE A 327 9.68 -21.55 37.94
N CYS A 328 9.45 -21.16 36.69
CA CYS A 328 8.52 -20.07 36.38
C CYS A 328 7.09 -20.41 36.79
N ASN A 329 6.62 -21.64 36.51
CA ASN A 329 5.29 -22.08 36.94
C ASN A 329 5.14 -22.06 38.48
N GLN A 330 6.17 -22.49 39.22
CA GLN A 330 6.19 -22.38 40.69
C GLN A 330 6.09 -20.93 41.18
N ASN A 331 6.63 -19.98 40.43
CA ASN A 331 6.55 -18.55 40.70
C ASN A 331 5.31 -17.88 40.05
N GLN A 332 4.37 -18.67 39.52
CA GLN A 332 3.16 -18.19 38.85
C GLN A 332 3.46 -17.27 37.66
N ILE A 333 4.55 -17.57 36.94
CA ILE A 333 4.96 -16.90 35.70
C ILE A 333 4.64 -17.83 34.53
N GLN A 334 3.79 -17.37 33.62
CA GLN A 334 3.54 -18.05 32.35
C GLN A 334 4.67 -17.71 31.37
N ILE A 335 5.20 -18.71 30.66
CA ILE A 335 6.18 -18.50 29.59
C ILE A 335 5.53 -18.81 28.24
N ILE A 336 5.71 -17.91 27.27
CA ILE A 336 5.47 -18.13 25.85
C ILE A 336 6.82 -18.26 25.15
N GLU A 337 7.03 -19.38 24.46
CA GLU A 337 8.27 -19.64 23.71
C GLU A 337 8.11 -19.17 22.26
N ILE A 338 8.97 -18.24 21.83
CA ILE A 338 9.02 -17.74 20.45
C ILE A 338 10.11 -18.51 19.70
N PRO A 339 9.77 -19.38 18.72
CA PRO A 339 10.76 -20.18 18.03
C PRO A 339 11.66 -19.34 17.10
N TYR A 340 12.90 -19.77 16.86
CA TYR A 340 13.83 -19.02 15.99
C TYR A 340 13.36 -18.87 14.54
N TRP A 341 12.42 -19.70 14.08
CA TRP A 341 11.80 -19.62 12.76
C TRP A 341 10.55 -18.74 12.74
N TRP A 342 10.23 -18.04 13.83
CA TRP A 342 9.21 -17.01 13.83
C TRP A 342 9.43 -16.07 12.64
N ASN A 343 8.37 -15.81 11.89
CA ASN A 343 8.42 -15.10 10.62
C ASN A 343 8.54 -13.58 10.77
N ASN A 344 8.84 -13.06 11.97
CA ASN A 344 8.94 -11.63 12.28
C ASN A 344 7.66 -10.84 12.02
N ASP A 345 6.52 -11.51 11.87
CA ASP A 345 5.23 -10.89 11.64
C ASP A 345 4.52 -10.64 12.98
N ILE A 346 4.03 -9.42 13.17
CA ILE A 346 3.26 -9.08 14.38
C ILE A 346 1.94 -9.86 14.43
N THR A 347 1.33 -10.19 13.28
CA THR A 347 0.06 -10.92 13.28
C THR A 347 0.23 -12.37 13.75
N SER A 348 1.34 -13.01 13.41
CA SER A 348 1.65 -14.36 13.92
C SER A 348 1.96 -14.34 15.42
N LEU A 349 2.64 -13.30 15.91
CA LEU A 349 2.87 -13.10 17.35
C LEU A 349 1.55 -12.90 18.10
N ILE A 350 0.65 -12.08 17.58
CA ILE A 350 -0.71 -11.91 18.12
C ILE A 350 -1.43 -13.26 18.14
N GLY A 351 -1.32 -14.06 17.08
CA GLY A 351 -1.88 -15.41 17.01
C GLY A 351 -1.38 -16.31 18.15
N THR A 352 -0.06 -16.34 18.39
CA THR A 352 0.56 -17.08 19.50
C THR A 352 0.04 -16.59 20.86
N ILE A 353 0.05 -15.27 21.11
CA ILE A 353 -0.46 -14.70 22.36
C ILE A 353 -1.94 -15.04 22.55
N THR A 354 -2.74 -14.97 21.48
CA THR A 354 -4.18 -15.23 21.54
C THR A 354 -4.48 -16.70 21.83
N GLN A 355 -3.63 -17.61 21.34
CA GLN A 355 -3.76 -19.04 21.59
C GLN A 355 -3.34 -19.44 23.02
N GLU A 356 -2.33 -18.78 23.58
CA GLU A 356 -1.70 -19.21 24.84
C GLU A 356 -2.17 -18.43 26.07
N CYS A 357 -2.67 -17.19 25.92
CA CYS A 357 -3.06 -16.34 27.05
C CYS A 357 -4.55 -16.36 27.37
N SER A 358 -4.90 -15.87 28.57
CA SER A 358 -6.29 -15.67 29.01
C SER A 358 -6.99 -14.53 28.27
N SER A 359 -8.33 -14.56 28.23
CA SER A 359 -9.17 -13.59 27.50
C SER A 359 -8.82 -12.11 27.75
N PRO A 360 -8.50 -11.65 28.99
CA PRO A 360 -8.11 -10.26 29.22
C PRO A 360 -6.86 -9.83 28.43
N ILE A 361 -5.83 -10.68 28.38
CA ILE A 361 -4.59 -10.40 27.65
C ILE A 361 -4.87 -10.38 26.14
N GLN A 362 -5.67 -11.34 25.65
CA GLN A 362 -6.07 -11.39 24.24
C GLN A 362 -6.79 -10.10 23.81
N GLN A 363 -7.74 -9.64 24.62
CA GLN A 363 -8.50 -8.42 24.35
C GLN A 363 -7.60 -7.19 24.34
N LEU A 364 -6.68 -7.05 25.32
CA LEU A 364 -5.72 -5.95 25.38
C LEU A 364 -4.88 -5.86 24.09
N VAL A 365 -4.29 -7.00 23.70
CA VAL A 365 -3.39 -7.11 22.55
C VAL A 365 -4.11 -6.76 21.24
N LEU A 366 -5.33 -7.30 21.03
CA LEU A 366 -6.14 -7.03 19.84
C LEU A 366 -6.62 -5.57 19.78
N GLN A 367 -6.99 -4.99 20.93
CA GLN A 367 -7.38 -3.58 21.02
C GLN A 367 -6.20 -2.66 20.71
N ASN A 368 -5.02 -2.89 21.31
CA ASN A 368 -3.83 -2.07 21.10
C ASN A 368 -3.32 -2.18 19.66
N TYR A 369 -3.35 -3.38 19.07
CA TYR A 369 -3.03 -3.55 17.66
C TYR A 369 -3.97 -2.73 16.75
N SER A 370 -5.28 -2.78 17.00
CA SER A 370 -6.27 -2.02 16.23
C SER A 370 -6.08 -0.50 16.36
N LYS A 371 -5.79 -0.01 17.57
CA LYS A 371 -5.48 1.41 17.82
C LYS A 371 -4.23 1.86 17.05
N ASN A 372 -3.18 1.04 17.02
CA ASN A 372 -1.94 1.37 16.31
C ASN A 372 -2.16 1.44 14.79
N GLN A 373 -2.96 0.54 14.20
CA GLN A 373 -3.33 0.60 12.79
C GLN A 373 -4.09 1.89 12.46
N GLN A 374 -5.10 2.22 13.27
CA GLN A 374 -5.88 3.45 13.09
C GLN A 374 -5.02 4.72 13.23
N GLN A 375 -4.08 4.77 14.17
CA GLN A 375 -3.18 5.92 14.31
C GLN A 375 -2.20 6.05 13.15
N GLN A 376 -1.74 4.94 12.56
CA GLN A 376 -0.95 5.00 11.33
C GLN A 376 -1.78 5.51 10.16
N ASP A 377 -3.02 5.05 10.01
CA ASP A 377 -3.94 5.53 8.99
C ASP A 377 -4.31 7.02 9.18
N VAL A 378 -4.53 7.46 10.42
CA VAL A 378 -4.83 8.86 10.74
C VAL A 378 -3.59 9.76 10.57
N LYS A 379 -2.38 9.34 10.95
CA LYS A 379 -1.14 10.10 10.65
C LYS A 379 -0.88 10.20 9.14
N ASN A 380 -1.19 9.13 8.41
CA ASN A 380 -1.14 9.13 6.95
C ASN A 380 -2.21 10.04 6.33
N ASN A 381 -3.37 10.20 6.99
CA ASN A 381 -4.48 11.06 6.54
C ASN A 381 -4.38 12.54 6.99
N LEU A 382 -3.73 12.84 8.12
CA LEU A 382 -3.50 14.22 8.60
C LEU A 382 -2.45 14.96 7.77
N ASN A 383 -1.54 14.22 7.12
CA ASN A 383 -0.65 14.76 6.09
C ASN A 383 -1.35 14.91 4.73
N SER A 384 -2.62 14.49 4.60
CA SER A 384 -3.41 14.51 3.35
C SER A 384 -4.64 15.42 3.40
N THR A 385 -4.73 16.39 4.31
CA THR A 385 -5.83 17.36 4.28
C THR A 385 -5.77 18.29 3.06
N THR A 386 -6.58 17.96 2.04
CA THR A 386 -7.41 18.96 1.35
C THR A 386 -8.84 18.85 1.92
N PRO A 387 -9.55 19.97 2.14
CA PRO A 387 -10.76 19.99 2.95
C PRO A 387 -11.92 19.26 2.27
N SER A 388 -12.70 18.56 3.10
CA SER A 388 -13.94 17.90 2.75
C SER A 388 -14.94 18.87 2.12
N LEU A 389 -15.47 18.51 0.95
CA LEU A 389 -16.65 19.13 0.34
C LEU A 389 -17.88 18.88 1.23
N GLN A 390 -18.29 19.92 1.96
CA GLN A 390 -19.68 20.08 2.39
C GLN A 390 -20.22 21.41 1.84
N SER A 391 -21.33 21.29 1.11
CA SER A 391 -22.32 22.30 0.73
C SER A 391 -21.82 23.67 0.26
N PHE A 392 -21.92 23.88 -1.06
CA PHE A 392 -21.95 25.21 -1.68
C PHE A 392 -23.14 26.03 -1.16
N THR A 393 -22.85 27.19 -0.55
CA THR A 393 -23.70 28.38 -0.66
C THR A 393 -22.81 29.62 -0.86
N THR A 394 -22.91 30.14 -2.08
CA THR A 394 -22.76 31.51 -2.57
C THR A 394 -22.18 32.55 -1.61
N ILE A 395 -20.93 33.03 -1.81
CA ILE A 395 -20.53 34.42 -1.56
C ILE A 395 -19.46 34.86 -2.59
N SER A 396 -19.65 36.10 -3.04
CA SER A 396 -18.98 36.92 -4.05
C SER A 396 -17.46 37.10 -3.95
N TYR A 397 -16.87 37.28 -5.14
CA TYR A 397 -15.54 37.85 -5.38
C TYR A 397 -15.26 39.10 -4.54
N ASN A 398 -14.06 39.18 -3.99
CA ASN A 398 -13.42 40.46 -3.69
C ASN A 398 -11.89 40.36 -3.91
N GLU A 399 -11.38 41.19 -4.81
CA GLU A 399 -9.97 41.37 -5.09
C GLU A 399 -9.35 42.23 -3.98
N ASN A 400 -8.32 41.73 -3.28
CA ASN A 400 -7.15 42.48 -2.78
C ASN A 400 -6.48 41.76 -1.58
N SER A 401 -5.36 41.06 -1.82
CA SER A 401 -4.21 41.09 -0.90
C SER A 401 -2.95 40.44 -1.52
N LYS A 402 -2.02 41.32 -1.90
CA LYS A 402 -0.55 41.29 -1.85
C LYS A 402 0.20 39.94 -1.70
N SER A 403 1.23 39.85 -2.53
CA SER A 403 2.25 38.82 -2.67
C SER A 403 3.07 38.53 -1.41
N LEU A 404 3.18 37.24 -1.05
CA LEU A 404 4.24 36.70 -0.21
C LEU A 404 5.30 36.07 -1.12
N LYS A 405 6.46 36.71 -1.21
CA LYS A 405 7.65 36.20 -1.91
C LYS A 405 8.33 35.16 -1.05
N PHE A 406 8.50 33.94 -1.57
CA PHE A 406 9.39 32.94 -0.99
C PHE A 406 10.87 33.31 -1.26
N PRO A 407 11.80 33.05 -0.32
CA PRO A 407 13.21 33.37 -0.48
C PRO A 407 13.86 32.52 -1.59
N PRO A 408 14.94 33.03 -2.24
CA PRO A 408 15.63 32.29 -3.29
C PRO A 408 16.42 31.10 -2.73
N ILE A 409 16.39 30.01 -3.50
CA ILE A 409 17.10 28.74 -3.25
C ILE A 409 18.62 28.98 -3.19
N PRO A 410 19.37 28.35 -2.26
CA PRO A 410 20.82 28.49 -2.15
C PRO A 410 21.58 28.06 -3.42
N LYS A 411 22.62 28.83 -3.78
CA LYS A 411 23.45 28.67 -4.99
C LYS A 411 24.35 27.40 -5.02
N SER A 412 24.16 26.42 -4.14
CA SER A 412 24.98 25.21 -4.09
C SER A 412 24.57 24.11 -5.10
N TYR A 413 23.47 24.29 -5.85
CA TYR A 413 22.92 23.29 -6.78
C TYR A 413 23.08 23.61 -8.28
N GLN A 414 23.99 24.51 -8.66
CA GLN A 414 24.35 24.73 -10.07
C GLN A 414 25.82 24.41 -10.31
N LYS A 415 26.12 23.13 -10.53
CA LYS A 415 27.24 22.64 -11.35
C LYS A 415 27.17 21.12 -11.40
N LEU A 416 26.77 20.57 -12.56
CA LEU A 416 27.25 19.32 -13.15
C LEU A 416 26.41 19.01 -14.40
N THR A 417 26.48 19.87 -15.41
CA THR A 417 26.09 19.53 -16.79
C THR A 417 27.07 20.14 -17.77
N THR A 418 28.25 19.53 -17.91
CA THR A 418 29.04 19.60 -19.16
C THR A 418 30.05 18.45 -19.18
N ASN A 419 30.29 17.94 -20.39
CA ASN A 419 31.28 16.91 -20.77
C ASN A 419 30.93 15.44 -20.52
N LYS A 420 30.41 14.77 -21.55
CA LYS A 420 31.26 13.94 -22.44
C LYS A 420 30.47 13.43 -23.65
N LYS A 421 30.81 13.95 -24.84
CA LYS A 421 30.61 13.34 -26.17
C LYS A 421 32.01 13.13 -26.77
N LYS A 422 32.21 12.01 -27.46
CA LYS A 422 33.42 11.55 -28.20
C LYS A 422 34.53 11.05 -27.25
N TYR A 423 35.16 9.87 -27.39
CA TYR A 423 35.56 9.02 -28.53
C TYR A 423 35.45 7.54 -28.06
N PHE A 424 35.23 6.51 -28.87
CA PHE A 424 36.07 6.04 -29.99
C PHE A 424 35.29 5.18 -30.99
N ILE A 425 35.70 5.30 -32.25
CA ILE A 425 35.45 4.42 -33.39
C ILE A 425 36.63 3.45 -33.45
N ASN A 426 36.36 2.15 -33.65
CA ASN A 426 36.86 1.32 -34.74
C ASN A 426 36.05 0.03 -34.82
#